data_AF-A0A453AI82-F1
#
_entry.id   AF-A0A453AI82-F1
#
_cell.length_a   1.000
_cell.length_b   1.000
_cell.length_c   1.000
_cell.angle_alpha   90.00
_cell.angle_beta   90.00
_cell.angle_gamma   90.00
#
_symmetry.space_group_name_H-M   'P 1'
#
loop_
_entity.id
_entity.type
_entity.pdbx_description
1 polymer ?
#
loop_
_entity_poly.entity_id
_entity_poly.type
_entity_poly.pdbx_seq_one_letter_code
_entity_poly.pdbx_strand_id
1 'polypeptide(L)'
;MKPVVLMEQPFSLQRETSMTSIFSMLLTLKFSDGCGCSSSSIECHVNFQKQKESFVRDRSLVLQELKCTAERQSRAGQQSILERESLPRAETSIHAFVTNIIRYDAEDLKVADPKGSWMNSGSSTSSNLAKRLVEGASGYSASTKKLKC
;
A
#
# COMPACT_ATOMS: atom_id res chain seq x y z
N MET A 1 -3.42 -6.69 23.50
CA MET A 1 -2.91 -5.33 23.25
C MET A 1 -4.06 -4.41 22.85
N LYS A 2 -4.11 -3.17 23.34
CA LYS A 2 -5.14 -2.20 22.89
C LYS A 2 -4.73 -1.59 21.53
N PRO A 3 -5.67 -1.22 20.65
CA PRO A 3 -5.35 -0.47 19.44
C PRO A 3 -4.90 0.97 19.77
N VAL A 4 -4.07 1.57 18.91
CA VAL A 4 -3.64 2.98 18.99
C VAL A 4 -3.78 3.59 17.59
N VAL A 5 -4.25 4.84 17.54
CA VAL A 5 -4.39 5.61 16.31
C VAL A 5 -3.31 6.68 16.29
N LEU A 6 -2.56 6.76 15.19
CA LEU A 6 -1.53 7.77 14.96
C LEU A 6 -2.01 8.68 13.83
N MET A 7 -2.15 9.97 14.11
CA MET A 7 -2.74 10.94 13.17
C MET A 7 -1.69 11.71 12.37
N GLU A 8 -0.49 11.87 12.90
CA GLU A 8 0.56 12.71 12.33
C GLU A 8 1.80 11.90 11.95
N GLN A 9 2.48 12.34 10.88
CA GLN A 9 3.75 11.74 10.44
C GLN A 9 4.94 12.39 11.17
N PRO A 10 6.00 11.63 11.48
CA PRO A 10 6.15 10.19 11.28
C PRO A 10 5.29 9.36 12.25
N PHE A 11 4.63 8.32 11.74
CA PHE A 11 3.80 7.42 12.54
C PHE A 11 4.65 6.54 13.46
N SER A 12 4.95 7.03 14.67
CA SER A 12 5.77 6.34 15.66
C SER A 12 4.92 5.70 16.78
N LEU A 13 5.23 4.46 17.13
CA LEU A 13 4.60 3.72 18.23
C LEU A 13 5.66 3.10 19.12
N GLN A 14 5.64 3.45 20.41
CA GLN A 14 6.46 2.81 21.44
C GLN A 14 5.58 1.96 22.35
N ARG A 15 6.01 0.72 22.63
CA ARG A 15 5.34 -0.18 23.57
C ARG A 15 6.32 -1.01 24.37
N GLU A 16 5.95 -1.25 25.62
CA GLU A 16 6.58 -2.25 26.46
C GLU A 16 5.88 -3.60 26.26
N THR A 17 6.67 -4.64 26.01
CA THR A 17 6.20 -6.01 25.81
C THR A 17 7.18 -6.98 26.46
N SER A 18 6.70 -8.14 26.91
CA SER A 18 7.61 -9.20 27.35
C SER A 18 8.48 -9.69 26.19
N MET A 19 9.79 -9.85 26.43
CA MET A 19 10.73 -10.46 25.46
C MET A 19 10.38 -11.91 25.12
N THR A 20 9.59 -12.58 25.96
CA THR A 20 9.11 -13.94 25.69
C THR A 20 7.80 -13.98 24.90
N SER A 21 7.16 -12.84 24.63
CA SER A 21 5.89 -12.81 23.93
C SER A 21 6.09 -12.82 22.41
N ILE A 22 5.33 -13.71 21.75
CA ILE A 22 5.18 -13.73 20.29
C ILE A 22 3.78 -13.19 20.01
N PHE A 23 3.67 -12.19 19.16
CA PHE A 23 2.38 -11.59 18.84
C PHE A 23 2.35 -11.04 17.41
N SER A 24 1.16 -10.98 16.83
CA SER A 24 0.91 -10.25 15.59
C SER A 24 0.47 -8.83 15.92
N MET A 25 1.02 -7.87 15.19
CA MET A 25 0.55 -6.50 15.14
C MET A 25 -0.16 -6.26 13.81
N LEU A 26 -1.37 -5.73 13.86
CA LEU A 26 -2.10 -5.31 12.66
C LEU A 26 -1.94 -3.80 12.47
N LEU A 27 -1.18 -3.41 11.46
CA LEU A 27 -1.07 -2.02 11.03
C LEU A 27 -2.19 -1.71 10.04
N THR A 28 -3.10 -0.80 10.40
CA THR A 28 -4.18 -0.35 9.52
C THR A 28 -3.91 1.07 9.06
N LEU A 29 -3.72 1.25 7.75
CA LEU A 29 -3.58 2.54 7.10
C LEU A 29 -4.97 3.03 6.71
N LYS A 30 -5.39 4.19 7.23
CA LYS A 30 -6.63 4.87 6.85
C LYS A 30 -6.32 5.87 5.75
N PHE A 31 -7.11 5.83 4.68
CA PHE A 31 -6.92 6.72 3.54
C PHE A 31 -7.88 7.90 3.62
N SER A 32 -7.48 9.03 3.03
CA SER A 32 -8.36 10.17 2.85
C SER A 32 -9.47 9.85 1.84
N ASP A 33 -10.49 10.71 1.84
CA ASP A 33 -11.54 10.66 0.82
C ASP A 33 -10.95 10.73 -0.60
N GLY A 34 -11.61 10.06 -1.55
CA GLY A 34 -11.17 9.96 -2.94
C GLY A 34 -10.35 8.70 -3.27
N CYS A 35 -9.93 7.92 -2.27
CA CYS A 35 -9.34 6.60 -2.51
C CYS A 35 -10.41 5.55 -2.83
N GLY A 36 -10.10 4.56 -3.68
CA GLY A 36 -11.02 3.46 -4.03
C GLY A 36 -11.35 2.51 -2.86
N CYS A 37 -10.73 2.71 -1.70
CA CYS A 37 -11.01 2.03 -0.45
C CYS A 37 -10.72 2.96 0.74
N SER A 38 -11.31 2.70 1.90
CA SER A 38 -11.15 3.52 3.10
C SER A 38 -9.94 3.15 3.97
N SER A 39 -9.43 1.93 3.82
CA SER A 39 -8.22 1.48 4.51
C SER A 39 -7.61 0.24 3.89
N SER A 40 -6.34 0.01 4.22
CA SER A 40 -5.65 -1.27 4.02
C SER A 40 -4.98 -1.70 5.32
N SER A 41 -4.81 -3.00 5.52
CA SER A 41 -4.19 -3.55 6.73
C SER A 41 -3.06 -4.51 6.39
N ILE A 42 -2.01 -4.45 7.21
CA ILE A 42 -0.80 -5.27 7.10
C ILE A 42 -0.58 -5.97 8.44
N GLU A 43 -0.44 -7.29 8.40
CA GLU A 43 -0.08 -8.08 9.58
C GLU A 43 1.44 -8.22 9.70
N CYS A 44 1.98 -7.77 10.82
CA CYS A 44 3.39 -7.84 11.18
C CYS A 44 3.56 -8.82 12.35
N HIS A 45 4.25 -9.92 12.13
CA HIS A 45 4.56 -10.86 13.22
C HIS A 45 5.81 -10.41 13.98
N VAL A 46 5.68 -10.27 15.30
CA VAL A 46 6.76 -9.90 16.21
C VAL A 46 7.16 -11.13 17.02
N ASN A 47 8.45 -11.46 16.98
CA ASN A 47 9.01 -12.59 17.72
C ASN A 47 10.45 -12.26 18.14
N PHE A 48 10.65 -12.03 19.44
CA PHE A 48 11.94 -11.74 20.07
C PHE A 48 12.65 -12.97 20.67
N GLN A 49 11.97 -14.13 20.74
CA GLN A 49 12.51 -15.32 21.42
C GLN A 49 13.66 -16.00 20.66
N LYS A 50 13.72 -15.85 19.34
CA LYS A 50 14.80 -16.43 18.55
C LYS A 50 15.98 -15.46 18.55
N GLN A 51 17.12 -15.86 19.10
CA GLN A 51 18.40 -15.25 18.74
C GLN A 51 18.55 -15.42 17.23
N LYS A 52 18.31 -14.33 16.51
CA LYS A 52 18.45 -14.30 15.06
C LYS A 52 19.73 -13.55 14.77
N GLU A 53 20.56 -14.14 13.94
CA GLU A 53 21.80 -13.50 13.50
C GLU A 53 21.49 -12.13 12.86
N SER A 54 22.39 -11.18 13.10
CA SER A 54 22.38 -9.90 12.40
C SER A 54 22.68 -10.13 10.93
N PHE A 55 21.93 -9.47 10.04
CA PHE A 55 22.19 -9.51 8.62
C PHE A 55 21.72 -8.23 7.93
N VAL A 56 22.31 -7.96 6.77
CA VAL A 56 21.90 -6.92 5.85
C VAL A 56 21.77 -7.56 4.48
N ARG A 57 20.59 -7.45 3.86
CA ARG A 57 20.37 -7.92 2.48
C ARG A 57 20.52 -6.77 1.50
N ASP A 58 20.89 -7.10 0.26
CA ASP A 58 20.85 -6.13 -0.83
C ASP A 58 19.39 -5.67 -1.03
N ARG A 59 19.15 -4.40 -0.73
CA ARG A 59 17.82 -3.80 -0.78
C ARG A 59 17.23 -3.88 -2.19
N SER A 60 18.03 -3.59 -3.21
CA SER A 60 17.59 -3.61 -4.60
C SER A 60 17.15 -5.00 -5.04
N LEU A 61 17.93 -6.03 -4.68
CA LEU A 61 17.58 -7.42 -4.99
C LEU A 61 16.30 -7.86 -4.29
N VAL A 62 16.18 -7.59 -2.98
CA VAL A 62 14.98 -8.00 -2.21
C VAL A 62 13.74 -7.26 -2.70
N LEU A 63 13.83 -5.96 -3.00
CA LEU A 63 12.71 -5.18 -3.52
C LEU A 63 12.29 -5.67 -4.91
N GLN A 64 13.25 -6.01 -5.78
CA GLN A 64 12.96 -6.57 -7.10
C GLN A 64 12.29 -7.95 -6.99
N GLU A 65 12.78 -8.83 -6.11
CA GLU A 65 12.17 -10.15 -5.86
C GLU A 65 10.73 -10.02 -5.35
N LEU A 66 10.52 -9.13 -4.37
CA LEU A 66 9.21 -8.82 -3.83
C LEU A 66 8.26 -8.32 -4.91
N LYS A 67 8.71 -7.39 -5.76
CA LYS A 67 7.95 -6.86 -6.90
C LYS A 67 7.58 -7.97 -7.89
N CYS A 68 8.57 -8.73 -8.38
CA CYS A 68 8.32 -9.82 -9.33
C CYS A 68 7.39 -10.89 -8.76
N THR A 69 7.46 -11.16 -7.45
CA THR A 69 6.56 -12.11 -6.79
C THR A 69 5.13 -11.57 -6.71
N ALA A 70 4.97 -10.30 -6.36
CA ALA A 70 3.66 -9.65 -6.33
C ALA A 70 3.01 -9.59 -7.73
N GLU A 71 3.77 -9.30 -8.77
CA GLU A 71 3.30 -9.29 -10.16
C GLU A 71 2.90 -10.68 -10.66
N ARG A 72 3.71 -11.71 -10.37
CA ARG A 72 3.41 -13.10 -10.75
C ARG A 72 2.18 -13.66 -10.05
N GLN A 73 2.00 -13.32 -8.78
CA GLN A 73 0.90 -13.81 -7.96
C GLN A 73 -0.34 -12.91 -8.03
N SER A 74 -0.25 -11.75 -8.70
CA SER A 74 -1.28 -10.71 -8.71
C SER A 74 -1.80 -10.38 -7.30
N ARG A 75 -0.91 -10.40 -6.30
CA ARG A 75 -1.24 -10.26 -4.89
C ARG A 75 -0.29 -9.26 -4.25
N ALA A 76 -0.81 -8.33 -3.47
CA ALA A 76 -0.04 -7.44 -2.59
C ALA A 76 0.04 -8.02 -1.17
N GLY A 77 0.84 -7.38 -0.31
CA GLY A 77 1.01 -7.74 1.11
C GLY A 77 2.18 -8.69 1.38
N GLN A 78 2.96 -9.06 0.36
CA GLN A 78 4.23 -9.76 0.60
C GLN A 78 5.15 -8.88 1.44
N GLN A 79 5.89 -9.51 2.35
CA GLN A 79 6.80 -8.83 3.24
C GLN A 79 8.16 -9.53 3.30
N SER A 80 9.21 -8.77 3.58
CA SER A 80 10.57 -9.30 3.71
C SER A 80 11.39 -8.41 4.64
N ILE A 81 12.27 -9.00 5.45
CA ILE A 81 13.13 -8.27 6.40
C ILE A 81 14.42 -7.84 5.70
N LEU A 82 14.59 -6.56 5.39
CA LEU A 82 15.78 -6.08 4.70
C LEU A 82 17.03 -6.21 5.57
N GLU A 83 16.88 -5.84 6.84
CA GLU A 83 17.98 -5.72 7.78
C GLU A 83 17.52 -6.19 9.14
N ARG A 84 18.40 -6.86 9.86
CA ARG A 84 18.24 -7.19 11.26
C ARG A 84 19.56 -6.92 11.96
N GLU A 85 19.46 -6.19 13.07
CA GLU A 85 20.54 -6.04 14.03
C GLU A 85 20.09 -6.67 15.34
N SER A 86 20.80 -7.72 15.78
CA SER A 86 20.60 -8.36 17.07
C SER A 86 21.72 -7.97 18.02
N LEU A 87 21.35 -7.34 19.12
CA LEU A 87 22.21 -6.98 20.24
C LEU A 87 21.82 -7.85 21.45
N PRO A 88 22.70 -8.00 22.46
CA PRO A 88 22.41 -8.80 23.65
C PRO A 88 21.13 -8.41 24.41
N ARG A 89 20.64 -7.18 24.24
CA ARG A 89 19.46 -6.64 24.94
C ARG A 89 18.45 -5.95 24.03
N ALA A 90 18.65 -5.99 22.71
CA ALA A 90 17.78 -5.29 21.76
C ALA A 90 17.81 -5.98 20.39
N GLU A 91 16.71 -5.92 19.65
CA GLU A 91 16.66 -6.32 18.23
C GLU A 91 16.05 -5.15 17.45
N THR A 92 16.74 -4.72 16.39
CA THR A 92 16.21 -3.78 15.40
C THR A 92 15.99 -4.53 14.09
N SER A 93 14.88 -4.30 13.41
CA SER A 93 14.59 -4.90 12.11
C SER A 93 13.93 -3.90 11.18
N ILE A 94 14.36 -3.90 9.92
CA ILE A 94 13.75 -3.11 8.84
C ILE A 94 12.96 -4.06 7.94
N HIS A 95 11.67 -3.78 7.77
CA HIS A 95 10.77 -4.58 6.95
C HIS A 95 10.38 -3.84 5.69
N ALA A 96 10.35 -4.55 4.57
CA ALA A 96 9.75 -4.10 3.31
C ALA A 96 8.39 -4.78 3.13
N PHE A 97 7.39 -4.01 2.69
CA PHE A 97 6.06 -4.48 2.36
C PHE A 97 5.69 -4.06 0.94
N VAL A 98 5.16 -4.99 0.15
CA VAL A 98 4.59 -4.65 -1.16
C VAL A 98 3.14 -4.25 -0.97
N THR A 99 2.79 -3.04 -1.42
CA THR A 99 1.41 -2.55 -1.38
C THR A 99 1.02 -2.04 -2.76
N ASN A 100 -0.28 -2.01 -3.02
CA ASN A 100 -0.87 -1.35 -4.19
C ASN A 100 -1.26 0.10 -3.89
N ILE A 101 -0.76 0.68 -2.80
CA ILE A 101 -1.08 2.04 -2.38
C ILE A 101 -0.26 3.00 -3.26
N ILE A 102 -0.96 3.93 -3.90
CA ILE A 102 -0.34 5.01 -4.69
C ILE A 102 -0.38 6.26 -3.84
N ARG A 103 0.76 6.93 -3.71
CA ARG A 103 0.86 8.25 -3.09
C ARG A 103 0.78 9.29 -4.20
N TYR A 104 -0.12 10.25 -4.05
CA TYR A 104 -0.15 11.47 -4.85
C TYR A 104 0.55 12.54 -4.05
N ASP A 105 1.64 13.10 -4.57
CA ASP A 105 2.24 14.27 -3.94
C ASP A 105 1.40 15.51 -4.28
N ALA A 106 1.44 16.52 -3.42
CA ALA A 106 0.64 17.74 -3.60
C ALA A 106 0.93 18.43 -4.94
N GLU A 107 2.13 18.24 -5.49
CA GLU A 107 2.53 18.74 -6.81
C GLU A 107 1.89 17.96 -7.97
N ASP A 108 1.60 16.67 -7.79
CA ASP A 108 0.90 15.84 -8.80
C ASP A 108 -0.57 16.29 -8.97
N LEU A 109 -1.14 16.90 -7.93
CA LEU A 109 -2.50 17.45 -7.94
C LEU A 109 -2.61 18.80 -8.65
N LYS A 110 -1.49 19.48 -8.94
CA LYS A 110 -1.50 20.80 -9.59
C LYS A 110 -1.56 20.75 -11.12
N VAL A 111 -1.54 19.56 -11.72
CA VAL A 111 -1.58 19.37 -13.18
C VAL A 111 -3.01 19.33 -13.73
N ALA A 112 -4.03 19.27 -12.87
CA ALA A 112 -5.43 19.31 -13.28
C ALA A 112 -6.01 20.74 -13.23
N ASP A 113 -5.41 21.68 -13.96
CA ASP A 113 -6.14 22.87 -14.39
C ASP A 113 -7.02 22.46 -15.59
N PRO A 114 -8.36 22.56 -15.52
CA PRO A 114 -9.21 22.32 -16.68
C PRO A 114 -9.09 23.52 -17.64
N LYS A 115 -8.02 23.56 -18.42
CA LYS A 115 -7.89 24.52 -19.52
C LYS A 115 -8.62 23.96 -20.75
N GLY A 116 -9.92 24.24 -20.82
CA GLY A 116 -10.79 23.81 -21.92
C GLY A 116 -12.03 24.69 -22.06
N SER A 117 -11.79 25.95 -22.43
CA SER A 117 -12.70 26.93 -23.03
C SER A 117 -14.20 26.65 -23.02
N TRP A 118 -14.91 27.54 -22.32
CA TRP A 118 -16.25 28.02 -22.65
C TRP A 118 -16.50 28.02 -24.16
N MET A 119 -17.48 27.24 -24.61
CA MET A 119 -18.31 27.57 -25.78
C MET A 119 -19.75 27.27 -25.41
N ASN A 120 -20.52 28.36 -25.34
CA ASN A 120 -21.96 28.34 -25.17
C ASN A 120 -22.60 27.72 -26.41
N SER A 121 -23.52 26.78 -26.22
CA SER A 121 -24.64 26.57 -27.14
C SER A 121 -25.80 26.09 -26.30
N GLY A 122 -26.81 26.95 -26.19
CA GLY A 122 -27.97 26.72 -25.36
C GLY A 122 -28.84 25.58 -25.88
N SER A 123 -29.38 24.80 -24.96
CA SER A 123 -30.77 24.36 -25.04
C SER A 123 -31.22 23.92 -23.65
N SER A 124 -32.28 24.56 -23.17
CA SER A 124 -33.07 24.18 -22.01
C SER A 124 -33.50 22.71 -22.11
N THR A 125 -33.56 21.98 -20.99
CA THR A 125 -34.79 21.50 -20.30
C THR A 125 -34.50 20.26 -19.42
N SER A 126 -35.04 20.30 -18.19
CA SER A 126 -35.54 19.19 -17.35
C SER A 126 -34.64 18.03 -16.89
N SER A 127 -34.50 17.97 -15.56
CA SER A 127 -34.71 16.80 -14.67
C SER A 127 -34.76 15.39 -15.29
N ASN A 128 -33.90 14.49 -14.80
CA ASN A 128 -34.25 13.27 -14.04
C ASN A 128 -33.17 12.17 -14.17
N LEU A 129 -32.65 11.78 -13.01
CA LEU A 129 -32.60 10.41 -12.49
C LEU A 129 -33.12 9.31 -13.45
N ALA A 130 -32.24 8.48 -14.01
CA ALA A 130 -32.54 7.07 -14.31
C ALA A 130 -31.32 6.26 -14.77
N LYS A 131 -31.17 5.12 -14.09
CA LYS A 131 -30.91 3.77 -14.64
C LYS A 131 -29.52 3.41 -15.19
N ARG A 132 -28.88 2.57 -14.36
CA ARG A 132 -28.06 1.43 -14.77
C ARG A 132 -28.71 0.71 -15.96
N LEU A 133 -27.92 0.43 -16.99
CA LEU A 133 -28.17 -0.66 -17.93
C LEU A 133 -26.91 -1.52 -17.98
N VAL A 134 -27.09 -2.79 -17.63
CA VAL A 134 -26.13 -3.88 -17.75
C VAL A 134 -26.43 -4.62 -19.05
N GLU A 135 -25.35 -5.18 -19.62
CA GLU A 135 -25.23 -6.22 -20.64
C GLU A 135 -25.22 -5.86 -22.14
N GLY A 136 -24.15 -6.34 -22.79
CA GLY A 136 -23.97 -6.38 -24.24
C GLY A 136 -22.50 -6.52 -24.62
N ALA A 137 -22.07 -7.76 -24.91
CA ALA A 137 -20.69 -8.20 -25.12
C ALA A 137 -20.01 -7.72 -26.43
N SER A 138 -18.67 -7.77 -26.47
CA SER A 138 -17.83 -8.38 -27.52
C SER A 138 -16.51 -7.63 -27.77
N GLY A 139 -15.38 -8.39 -27.76
CA GLY A 139 -14.10 -8.12 -28.44
C GLY A 139 -13.36 -6.83 -28.04
N TYR A 140 -12.05 -6.76 -27.83
CA TYR A 140 -10.95 -7.36 -28.58
C TYR A 140 -9.71 -7.38 -27.69
N SER A 141 -8.87 -8.41 -27.87
CA SER A 141 -7.54 -8.49 -27.30
C SER A 141 -6.64 -7.37 -27.84
N ALA A 142 -5.90 -6.72 -26.95
CA ALA A 142 -4.69 -5.99 -27.33
C ALA A 142 -3.58 -6.32 -26.33
N SER A 143 -2.63 -7.10 -26.84
CA SER A 143 -1.33 -7.38 -26.22
C SER A 143 -0.49 -6.11 -26.20
N THR A 144 -0.02 -5.71 -25.02
CA THR A 144 1.10 -4.77 -24.89
C THR A 144 2.11 -5.33 -23.90
N LYS A 145 3.16 -5.90 -24.50
CA LYS A 145 4.52 -6.19 -24.01
C LYS A 145 4.75 -5.88 -22.52
N LYS A 146 4.71 -6.93 -21.70
CA LYS A 146 5.33 -6.90 -20.37
C LYS A 146 6.85 -6.78 -20.54
N LEU A 147 7.42 -5.71 -20.00
CA LEU A 147 8.82 -5.73 -19.59
C LEU A 147 8.98 -6.82 -18.53
N LYS A 148 9.97 -7.67 -18.76
CA LYS A 148 10.11 -8.98 -18.17
C LYS A 148 10.79 -8.85 -16.80
N CYS A 149 10.16 -9.39 -15.76
CA CYS A 149 10.87 -10.31 -14.87
C CYS A 149 11.11 -11.58 -15.71
#